data_AF-A0A667X9Z7-F1
#
_entry.id   AF-A0A667X9Z7-F1
#
_cell.length_a   1.000
_cell.length_b   1.000
_cell.length_c   1.000
_cell.angle_alpha   90.00
_cell.angle_beta   90.00
_cell.angle_gamma   90.00
#
_symmetry.space_group_name_H-M   'P 1'
#
loop_
_entity.id
_entity.type
_entity.pdbx_description
1 polymer ?
#
loop_
_entity_poly.entity_id
_entity_poly.type
_entity_poly.pdbx_seq_one_letter_code
_entity_poly.pdbx_strand_id
1 'polypeptide(L)'
;MQKENGDADRPADPGLFPSGEARMSSHDPGKCSVDFPVSVVLPAGGTGERTGLQTPKQFCTFLNRPLISYTIQAFERVSWIQSIVVVVAKESTELMTDIVQRFQHKRIRVVQGGSTRHRSIFNGVRALGEGGDGAPRVKPKVVIIHDAVRPFVEEDFLYKIATAAKEHGAAGAIRPLVSTVIATTAEGYLDHSLERARYRASEMPQGFTYDVICRAYERCSESDFEFGTECLHLALQYCGTNAKLIEGPPTLWKVTYKRDLAAAESIIKETLSRSACAITGGSAQAAVLADALQKTMGALDVELDVIPDMMGDNARYLLKGWNFIQVSVSRRCLSEVRATVSALEAANRALLYPVVVVWVHLNGSDGPSLGGGTATAEPAAIMDLASAAKLRNILLYGVQLHRSEEADHWERSVLRMAEITSVLIRERSPALVGQLLQA
;
A
#
# COMPACT_ATOMS: atom_id res chain seq x y z
N MET A 1 -41.40 -39.98 26.71
CA MET A 1 -41.83 -38.62 26.31
C MET A 1 -40.56 -37.81 26.08
N GLN A 2 -40.02 -37.62 24.85
CA GLN A 2 -40.48 -36.69 23.79
C GLN A 2 -40.76 -35.29 24.37
N LYS A 3 -40.15 -34.15 23.99
CA LYS A 3 -39.57 -33.56 22.74
C LYS A 3 -38.51 -32.49 23.12
N GLU A 4 -37.37 -32.29 22.43
CA GLU A 4 -37.09 -31.46 21.21
C GLU A 4 -37.52 -29.97 21.33
N ASN A 5 -36.83 -28.91 20.85
CA ASN A 5 -35.67 -28.67 19.99
C ASN A 5 -35.31 -27.15 19.97
N GLY A 6 -34.11 -26.79 19.49
CA GLY A 6 -33.71 -25.46 18.98
C GLY A 6 -32.79 -24.67 19.93
N ASP A 7 -31.58 -24.21 19.59
CA ASP A 7 -31.04 -23.75 18.31
C ASP A 7 -29.51 -23.92 18.34
N ALA A 8 -28.98 -24.70 17.41
CA ALA A 8 -27.54 -24.83 17.11
C ALA A 8 -27.29 -24.11 15.78
N ASP A 9 -26.12 -23.48 15.65
CA ASP A 9 -25.71 -22.52 14.60
C ASP A 9 -26.13 -21.06 14.83
N ARG A 10 -25.35 -20.36 15.65
CA ARG A 10 -25.03 -18.95 15.40
C ARG A 10 -23.52 -18.79 15.33
N PRO A 11 -22.96 -18.21 14.24
CA PRO A 11 -21.60 -17.73 14.27
C PRO A 11 -21.45 -16.73 15.41
N ALA A 12 -20.34 -16.80 16.14
CA ALA A 12 -19.99 -15.77 17.12
C ALA A 12 -20.01 -14.40 16.42
N ASP A 13 -20.85 -13.52 16.94
CA ASP A 13 -20.91 -12.10 16.60
C ASP A 13 -19.47 -11.54 16.53
N PRO A 14 -19.00 -11.00 15.39
CA PRO A 14 -17.68 -10.40 15.28
C PRO A 14 -17.73 -9.01 15.92
N GLY A 15 -18.01 -8.98 17.23
CA GLY A 15 -18.15 -7.78 18.02
C GLY A 15 -16.83 -7.03 18.14
N LEU A 16 -16.89 -5.76 17.75
CA LEU A 16 -16.12 -4.63 18.25
C LEU A 16 -14.62 -4.85 18.47
N PHE A 17 -13.84 -4.44 17.47
CA PHE A 17 -12.47 -4.00 17.71
C PHE A 17 -12.48 -2.88 18.77
N PRO A 18 -11.65 -2.95 19.82
CA PRO A 18 -11.43 -1.78 20.66
C PRO A 18 -10.88 -0.67 19.76
N SER A 19 -11.57 0.46 19.76
CA SER A 19 -11.03 1.74 19.29
C SER A 19 -9.81 2.06 20.14
N GLY A 20 -8.65 1.58 19.69
CA GLY A 20 -7.37 1.99 20.24
C GLY A 20 -7.22 3.46 19.93
N GLU A 21 -7.30 4.30 20.97
CA GLU A 21 -6.89 5.69 20.94
C GLU A 21 -5.45 5.77 20.40
N ALA A 22 -5.29 5.91 19.09
CA ALA A 22 -4.13 6.54 18.52
C ALA A 22 -4.29 8.03 18.84
N ARG A 23 -3.96 8.41 20.09
CA ARG A 23 -3.58 9.79 20.38
C ARG A 23 -2.38 10.05 19.48
N MET A 24 -2.65 10.67 18.34
CA MET A 24 -1.66 11.39 17.56
C MET A 24 -1.10 12.46 18.48
N SER A 25 -0.04 12.11 19.21
CA SER A 25 0.87 13.10 19.74
C SER A 25 1.33 13.89 18.51
N SER A 26 1.07 15.19 18.53
CA SER A 26 1.63 16.16 17.61
C SER A 26 3.17 16.13 17.71
N HIS A 27 3.77 15.15 17.07
CA HIS A 27 5.19 15.18 16.74
C HIS A 27 5.30 15.94 15.43
N ASP A 28 5.84 17.14 15.54
CA ASP A 28 6.46 17.83 14.42
C ASP A 28 7.37 16.81 13.69
N PRO A 29 7.13 16.49 12.40
CA PRO A 29 7.92 15.51 11.67
C PRO A 29 9.27 16.13 11.33
N GLY A 30 10.11 16.31 12.35
CA GLY A 30 11.53 16.52 12.19
C GLY A 30 12.06 15.31 11.43
N LYS A 31 12.36 15.50 10.14
CA LYS A 31 12.92 14.48 9.24
C LYS A 31 13.95 13.64 9.99
N CYS A 32 13.60 12.41 10.34
CA CYS A 32 14.52 11.40 10.84
C CYS A 32 15.50 11.07 9.70
N SER A 33 16.60 11.83 9.60
CA SER A 33 17.61 11.65 8.56
C SER A 33 18.92 11.17 9.17
N VAL A 34 19.60 10.30 8.45
CA VAL A 34 20.96 9.87 8.78
C VAL A 34 22.00 10.71 8.04
N ASP A 35 23.19 10.87 8.63
CA ASP A 35 24.33 11.59 8.06
C ASP A 35 25.34 10.69 7.34
N PHE A 36 24.95 9.44 7.07
CA PHE A 36 25.80 8.40 6.48
C PHE A 36 25.09 7.71 5.31
N PRO A 37 25.85 7.16 4.33
CA PRO A 37 25.24 6.53 3.17
C PRO A 37 24.56 5.20 3.55
N VAL A 38 23.30 5.04 3.14
CA VAL A 38 22.50 3.83 3.36
C VAL A 38 21.96 3.28 2.04
N SER A 39 22.04 1.97 1.88
CA SER A 39 21.48 1.24 0.75
C SER A 39 20.60 0.09 1.21
N VAL A 40 19.72 -0.39 0.34
CA VAL A 40 18.80 -1.49 0.61
C VAL A 40 19.09 -2.67 -0.32
N VAL A 41 19.00 -3.90 0.18
CA VAL A 41 18.99 -5.13 -0.61
C VAL A 41 17.66 -5.86 -0.40
N LEU A 42 16.94 -6.08 -1.49
CA LEU A 42 15.65 -6.77 -1.53
C LEU A 42 15.79 -8.14 -2.22
N PRO A 43 16.02 -9.25 -1.49
CA PRO A 43 15.91 -10.59 -2.08
C PRO A 43 14.46 -10.86 -2.54
N ALA A 44 14.31 -11.09 -3.84
CA ALA A 44 13.06 -11.29 -4.56
C ALA A 44 13.14 -12.48 -5.55
N GLY A 45 14.10 -13.40 -5.37
CA GLY A 45 14.30 -14.56 -6.25
C GLY A 45 13.46 -15.80 -5.92
N GLY A 46 12.71 -15.81 -4.81
CA GLY A 46 11.95 -16.98 -4.39
C GLY A 46 10.75 -17.28 -5.30
N THR A 47 10.45 -18.56 -5.49
CA THR A 47 9.32 -19.08 -6.29
C THR A 47 7.96 -18.86 -5.61
N GLY A 48 7.93 -18.85 -4.27
CA GLY A 48 6.72 -18.58 -3.51
C GLY A 48 5.75 -19.75 -3.38
N GLU A 49 6.22 -21.00 -3.53
CA GLU A 49 5.45 -22.25 -3.51
C GLU A 49 4.27 -22.32 -2.52
N ARG A 50 4.41 -21.80 -1.30
CA ARG A 50 3.36 -21.78 -0.27
C ARG A 50 2.10 -21.00 -0.65
N THR A 51 2.12 -20.11 -1.64
CA THR A 51 0.91 -19.45 -2.14
C THR A 51 0.09 -20.35 -3.07
N GLY A 52 0.68 -21.39 -3.64
CA GLY A 52 0.02 -22.25 -4.63
C GLY A 52 -0.42 -21.49 -5.89
N LEU A 53 0.28 -20.41 -6.24
CA LEU A 53 0.03 -19.60 -7.45
C LEU A 53 1.13 -19.87 -8.47
N GLN A 54 0.79 -19.77 -9.75
CA GLN A 54 1.77 -19.89 -10.85
C GLN A 54 2.73 -18.70 -10.89
N THR A 55 2.24 -17.52 -10.55
CA THR A 55 3.05 -16.30 -10.46
C THR A 55 3.75 -16.24 -9.11
N PRO A 56 5.08 -16.01 -9.06
CA PRO A 56 5.78 -15.77 -7.80
C PRO A 56 5.15 -14.60 -7.04
N LYS A 57 4.93 -14.79 -5.73
CA LYS A 57 4.09 -13.90 -4.91
C LYS A 57 4.49 -12.42 -4.93
N GLN A 58 5.78 -12.11 -5.08
CA GLN A 58 6.30 -10.75 -5.20
C GLN A 58 5.79 -10.03 -6.47
N PHE A 59 5.39 -10.77 -7.48
CA PHE A 59 4.83 -10.28 -8.74
C PHE A 59 3.30 -10.41 -8.81
N CYS A 60 2.65 -10.99 -7.79
CA CYS A 60 1.19 -10.96 -7.70
C CYS A 60 0.71 -9.50 -7.63
N THR A 61 -0.32 -9.21 -8.42
CA THR A 61 -0.85 -7.86 -8.57
C THR A 61 -2.13 -7.67 -7.76
N PHE A 62 -2.27 -6.49 -7.19
CA PHE A 62 -3.53 -5.97 -6.66
C PHE A 62 -3.61 -4.49 -7.06
N LEU A 63 -4.80 -4.03 -7.43
CA LEU A 63 -5.02 -2.71 -8.02
C LEU A 63 -4.09 -2.44 -9.23
N ASN A 64 -3.90 -3.44 -10.09
CA ASN A 64 -3.03 -3.41 -11.29
C ASN A 64 -1.53 -3.14 -11.02
N ARG A 65 -1.06 -3.34 -9.80
CA ARG A 65 0.33 -3.12 -9.40
C ARG A 65 0.90 -4.32 -8.64
N PRO A 66 2.14 -4.77 -8.93
CA PRO A 66 2.73 -5.93 -8.27
C PRO A 66 3.16 -5.62 -6.84
N LEU A 67 3.05 -6.60 -5.94
CA LEU A 67 3.40 -6.48 -4.52
C LEU A 67 4.78 -5.84 -4.28
N ILE A 68 5.80 -6.26 -5.03
CA ILE A 68 7.17 -5.72 -4.91
C ILE A 68 7.25 -4.22 -5.17
N SER A 69 6.40 -3.68 -6.05
CA SER A 69 6.39 -2.25 -6.36
C SER A 69 5.94 -1.42 -5.15
N TYR A 70 5.07 -1.95 -4.29
CA TYR A 70 4.68 -1.31 -3.03
C TYR A 70 5.85 -1.27 -2.05
N THR A 71 6.57 -2.39 -1.92
CA THR A 71 7.77 -2.47 -1.07
C THR A 71 8.86 -1.50 -1.56
N ILE A 72 9.14 -1.46 -2.87
CA ILE A 72 10.11 -0.51 -3.44
C ILE A 72 9.70 0.93 -3.11
N GLN A 73 8.42 1.27 -3.30
CA GLN A 73 7.93 2.62 -3.01
C GLN A 73 8.09 3.01 -1.54
N ALA A 74 7.93 2.07 -0.60
CA ALA A 74 8.14 2.35 0.83
C ALA A 74 9.57 2.84 1.10
N PHE A 75 10.57 2.20 0.49
CA PHE A 75 11.97 2.65 0.58
C PHE A 75 12.25 3.89 -0.25
N GLU A 76 11.58 4.08 -1.40
CA GLU A 76 11.79 5.26 -2.23
C GLU A 76 11.30 6.56 -1.57
N ARG A 77 10.28 6.48 -0.73
CA ARG A 77 9.80 7.66 0.03
C ARG A 77 10.85 8.17 1.02
N VAL A 78 11.79 7.31 1.43
CA VAL A 78 12.86 7.66 2.36
C VAL A 78 14.00 8.34 1.63
N SER A 79 14.18 9.64 1.91
CA SER A 79 15.10 10.49 1.15
C SER A 79 16.58 10.16 1.36
N TRP A 80 16.96 9.67 2.54
CA TRP A 80 18.34 9.33 2.90
C TRP A 80 18.80 7.93 2.42
N ILE A 81 17.90 7.12 1.85
CA ILE A 81 18.27 5.85 1.20
C ILE A 81 18.79 6.13 -0.21
N GLN A 82 20.06 5.84 -0.47
CA GLN A 82 20.72 6.27 -1.71
C GLN A 82 20.52 5.30 -2.88
N SER A 83 20.41 4.01 -2.58
CA SER A 83 20.22 2.96 -3.60
C SER A 83 19.43 1.78 -3.06
N ILE A 84 18.71 1.10 -3.96
CA ILE A 84 17.94 -0.10 -3.68
C ILE A 84 18.36 -1.17 -4.71
N VAL A 85 18.93 -2.26 -4.24
CA VAL A 85 19.28 -3.42 -5.07
C VAL A 85 18.17 -4.45 -4.96
N VAL A 86 17.52 -4.76 -6.07
CA VAL A 86 16.46 -5.76 -6.14
C VAL A 86 17.04 -7.01 -6.78
N VAL A 87 17.08 -8.10 -6.00
CA VAL A 87 17.71 -9.35 -6.42
C VAL A 87 16.65 -10.34 -6.86
N VAL A 88 16.57 -10.65 -8.16
CA VAL A 88 15.53 -11.51 -8.73
C VAL A 88 16.13 -12.76 -9.36
N ALA A 89 15.30 -13.80 -9.53
CA ALA A 89 15.69 -14.97 -10.31
C ALA A 89 16.04 -14.54 -11.75
N LYS A 90 16.96 -15.28 -12.40
CA LYS A 90 17.46 -14.93 -13.74
C LYS A 90 16.33 -14.73 -14.74
N GLU A 91 15.33 -15.60 -14.70
CA GLU A 91 14.14 -15.64 -15.56
C GLU A 91 13.20 -14.45 -15.32
N SER A 92 13.30 -13.78 -14.16
CA SER A 92 12.48 -12.63 -13.78
C SER A 92 13.18 -11.29 -13.97
N THR A 93 14.40 -11.27 -14.52
CA THR A 93 15.19 -10.04 -14.68
C THR A 93 14.51 -9.02 -15.61
N GLU A 94 14.02 -9.49 -16.76
CA GLU A 94 13.31 -8.64 -17.74
C GLU A 94 12.00 -8.12 -17.14
N LEU A 95 11.18 -9.01 -16.57
CA LEU A 95 9.95 -8.63 -15.88
C LEU A 95 10.17 -7.57 -14.80
N MET A 96 11.22 -7.72 -13.98
CA MET A 96 11.53 -6.73 -12.94
C MET A 96 11.97 -5.40 -13.54
N THR A 97 12.74 -5.42 -14.64
CA THR A 97 13.15 -4.21 -15.36
C THR A 97 11.93 -3.47 -15.93
N ASP A 98 10.99 -4.20 -16.52
CA ASP A 98 9.73 -3.65 -17.01
C ASP A 98 8.89 -3.05 -15.88
N ILE A 99 8.83 -3.69 -14.71
CA ILE A 99 8.15 -3.16 -13.52
C ILE A 99 8.81 -1.84 -13.06
N VAL A 100 10.15 -1.79 -13.01
CA VAL A 100 10.88 -0.57 -12.64
C VAL A 100 10.55 0.58 -13.60
N GLN A 101 10.58 0.32 -14.92
CA GLN A 101 10.25 1.32 -15.93
C GLN A 101 8.79 1.74 -15.89
N ARG A 102 7.86 0.78 -15.86
CA ARG A 102 6.41 1.00 -15.87
C ARG A 102 5.94 1.85 -14.71
N PHE A 103 6.47 1.61 -13.50
CA PHE A 103 6.10 2.36 -12.30
C PHE A 103 7.08 3.49 -11.96
N GLN A 104 8.02 3.79 -12.88
CA GLN A 104 8.98 4.89 -12.78
C GLN A 104 9.79 4.87 -11.47
N HIS A 105 10.14 3.67 -10.99
CA HIS A 105 10.98 3.50 -9.82
C HIS A 105 12.39 4.04 -10.09
N LYS A 106 12.96 4.73 -9.10
CA LYS A 106 14.25 5.42 -9.14
C LYS A 106 15.21 4.81 -8.13
N ARG A 107 16.51 4.97 -8.38
CA ARG A 107 17.59 4.42 -7.52
C ARG A 107 17.58 2.89 -7.43
N ILE A 108 16.97 2.21 -8.40
CA ILE A 108 16.87 0.75 -8.44
C ILE A 108 18.00 0.17 -9.28
N ARG A 109 18.68 -0.85 -8.75
CA ARG A 109 19.58 -1.73 -9.50
C ARG A 109 19.03 -3.15 -9.44
N VAL A 110 18.71 -3.72 -10.60
CA VAL A 110 18.26 -5.12 -10.69
C VAL A 110 19.48 -6.03 -10.79
N VAL A 111 19.53 -7.08 -9.98
CA VAL A 111 20.66 -8.03 -9.89
C VAL A 111 20.13 -9.46 -9.93
N GLN A 112 20.88 -10.37 -10.52
CA GLN A 112 20.54 -11.79 -10.54
C GLN A 112 20.83 -12.44 -9.17
N GLY A 113 19.85 -13.17 -8.67
CA GLY A 113 19.94 -13.96 -7.44
C GLY A 113 20.67 -15.28 -7.61
N GLY A 114 20.87 -15.95 -6.49
CA GLY A 114 21.34 -17.33 -6.45
C GLY A 114 20.19 -18.31 -6.17
N SER A 115 20.52 -19.60 -6.05
CA SER A 115 19.55 -20.66 -5.74
C SER A 115 18.87 -20.50 -4.38
N THR A 116 19.54 -19.87 -3.41
CA THR A 116 19.02 -19.70 -2.05
C THR A 116 18.90 -18.23 -1.66
N ARG A 117 18.22 -17.99 -0.52
CA ARG A 117 18.06 -16.65 0.06
C ARG A 117 19.42 -16.01 0.36
N HIS A 118 20.33 -16.72 1.03
CA HIS A 118 21.63 -16.18 1.40
C HIS A 118 22.51 -15.86 0.18
N ARG A 119 22.54 -16.73 -0.84
CA ARG A 119 23.26 -16.46 -2.09
C ARG A 119 22.71 -15.22 -2.81
N SER A 120 21.39 -15.08 -2.85
CA SER A 120 20.75 -13.89 -3.42
C SER A 120 21.11 -12.60 -2.67
N ILE A 121 21.04 -12.62 -1.33
CA ILE A 121 21.44 -11.46 -0.53
C ILE A 121 22.91 -11.12 -0.76
N PHE A 122 23.80 -12.13 -0.82
CA PHE A 122 25.21 -11.91 -1.05
C PHE A 122 25.48 -11.24 -2.41
N ASN A 123 24.83 -11.68 -3.49
CA ASN A 123 24.92 -11.02 -4.79
C ASN A 123 24.48 -9.55 -4.71
N GLY A 124 23.39 -9.27 -3.98
CA GLY A 124 22.91 -7.91 -3.76
C GLY A 124 23.89 -7.04 -2.98
N VAL A 125 24.47 -7.56 -1.90
CA VAL A 125 25.50 -6.87 -1.10
C VAL A 125 26.74 -6.59 -1.93
N ARG A 126 27.22 -7.57 -2.71
CA ARG A 126 28.38 -7.39 -3.61
C ARG A 126 28.14 -6.30 -4.65
N ALA A 127 26.95 -6.27 -5.24
CA ALA A 127 26.59 -5.26 -6.23
C ALA A 127 26.62 -3.82 -5.67
N LEU A 128 26.51 -3.62 -4.34
CA LEU A 128 26.70 -2.32 -3.71
C LEU A 128 28.18 -1.88 -3.67
N GLY A 129 29.11 -2.84 -3.65
CA GLY A 129 30.55 -2.57 -3.61
C GLY A 129 31.21 -2.37 -4.97
N GLU A 130 30.63 -2.89 -6.05
CA GLU A 130 31.24 -2.94 -7.38
C GLU A 130 31.15 -1.60 -8.16
N GLY A 131 30.29 -0.67 -7.72
CA GLY A 131 29.95 0.55 -8.47
C GLY A 131 28.96 0.27 -9.61
N GLY A 132 28.24 1.29 -10.08
CA GLY A 132 27.45 1.23 -11.31
C GLY A 132 28.28 1.71 -12.50
N ASP A 133 27.86 1.38 -13.73
CA ASP A 133 28.48 1.90 -14.94
C ASP A 133 28.49 3.44 -14.93
N GLY A 134 29.68 4.03 -14.77
CA GLY A 134 29.89 5.48 -14.81
C GLY A 134 29.62 6.27 -13.51
N ALA A 135 29.21 5.62 -12.40
CA ALA A 135 28.96 6.30 -11.13
C ALA A 135 30.08 6.06 -10.09
N PRO A 136 30.45 7.05 -9.25
CA PRO A 136 31.48 6.89 -8.23
C PRO A 136 31.13 5.77 -7.24
N ARG A 137 32.13 4.95 -6.91
CA ARG A 137 32.05 3.82 -5.97
C ARG A 137 31.93 4.32 -4.52
N VAL A 138 30.77 4.80 -4.12
CA VAL A 138 30.50 5.10 -2.70
C VAL A 138 29.90 3.86 -2.06
N LYS A 139 30.72 3.10 -1.33
CA LYS A 139 30.22 2.00 -0.50
C LYS A 139 29.28 2.57 0.56
N PRO A 140 28.10 1.97 0.79
CA PRO A 140 27.24 2.40 1.87
C PRO A 140 27.92 2.13 3.21
N LYS A 141 27.63 2.96 4.21
CA LYS A 141 28.03 2.70 5.59
C LYS A 141 27.16 1.61 6.18
N VAL A 142 25.86 1.65 5.88
CA VAL A 142 24.86 0.68 6.34
C VAL A 142 24.10 0.09 5.15
N VAL A 143 23.90 -1.22 5.17
CA VAL A 143 23.01 -1.95 4.28
C VAL A 143 21.81 -2.43 5.06
N ILE A 144 20.62 -2.12 4.57
CA ILE A 144 19.36 -2.67 5.05
C ILE A 144 18.99 -3.87 4.17
N ILE A 145 18.79 -5.03 4.77
CA ILE A 145 18.24 -6.22 4.10
C ILE A 145 16.75 -6.29 4.44
N HIS A 146 15.90 -6.40 3.43
CA HIS A 146 14.45 -6.47 3.62
C HIS A 146 13.78 -7.41 2.62
N ASP A 147 12.81 -8.20 3.05
CA ASP A 147 12.09 -9.09 2.13
C ASP A 147 11.18 -8.26 1.20
N ALA A 148 11.21 -8.55 -0.11
CA ALA A 148 10.41 -7.84 -1.12
C ALA A 148 8.88 -7.93 -0.95
N VAL A 149 8.40 -8.79 -0.05
CA VAL A 149 6.98 -9.09 0.21
C VAL A 149 6.49 -8.54 1.56
N ARG A 150 7.13 -7.48 2.07
CA ARG A 150 6.79 -6.78 3.31
C ARG A 150 6.61 -5.28 3.00
N PRO A 151 5.47 -4.86 2.42
CA PRO A 151 5.32 -3.51 1.87
C PRO A 151 5.05 -2.43 2.95
N PHE A 152 4.76 -2.81 4.19
CA PHE A 152 4.31 -1.89 5.25
C PHE A 152 5.42 -1.57 6.26
N VAL A 153 6.41 -0.80 5.80
CA VAL A 153 7.54 -0.35 6.63
C VAL A 153 7.66 1.18 6.57
N GLU A 154 7.79 1.81 7.74
CA GLU A 154 7.79 3.27 7.89
C GLU A 154 9.20 3.83 8.13
N GLU A 155 9.41 5.09 7.74
CA GLU A 155 10.71 5.78 7.81
C GLU A 155 11.31 5.82 9.22
N ASP A 156 10.49 6.09 10.25
CA ASP A 156 10.95 6.15 11.64
C ASP A 156 11.53 4.82 12.12
N PHE A 157 10.95 3.70 11.67
CA PHE A 157 11.46 2.38 12.04
C PHE A 157 12.74 2.04 11.28
N LEU A 158 12.82 2.42 10.00
CA LEU A 158 14.04 2.30 9.20
C LEU A 158 15.20 3.12 9.79
N TYR A 159 14.91 4.33 10.29
CA TYR A 159 15.89 5.17 10.96
C TYR A 159 16.46 4.51 12.22
N LYS A 160 15.61 3.89 13.06
CA LYS A 160 16.04 3.13 14.24
C LYS A 160 16.97 1.97 13.88
N ILE A 161 16.62 1.21 12.85
CA ILE A 161 17.42 0.08 12.35
C ILE A 161 18.75 0.56 11.80
N ALA A 162 18.75 1.60 10.97
CA ALA A 162 19.97 2.14 10.38
C ALA A 162 20.94 2.69 11.44
N THR A 163 20.43 3.42 12.42
CA THR A 163 21.22 4.01 13.51
C THR A 163 21.83 2.92 14.39
N ALA A 164 21.02 1.94 14.83
CA ALA A 164 21.48 0.83 15.65
C ALA A 164 22.50 -0.05 14.90
N ALA A 165 22.32 -0.25 13.59
CA ALA A 165 23.29 -0.98 12.78
C ALA A 165 24.62 -0.23 12.67
N LYS A 166 24.61 1.10 12.50
CA LYS A 166 25.84 1.92 12.50
C LYS A 166 26.59 1.81 13.82
N GLU A 167 25.87 1.80 14.96
CA GLU A 167 26.45 1.75 16.30
C GLU A 167 26.98 0.36 16.67
N HIS A 168 26.19 -0.69 16.43
CA HIS A 168 26.47 -2.05 16.92
C HIS A 168 27.02 -2.99 15.83
N GLY A 169 27.17 -2.53 14.60
CA GLY A 169 27.58 -3.35 13.45
C GLY A 169 26.44 -4.13 12.81
N ALA A 170 25.43 -4.55 13.58
CA ALA A 170 24.21 -5.22 13.11
C ALA A 170 23.00 -4.88 13.99
N ALA A 171 21.82 -4.82 13.40
CA ALA A 171 20.54 -4.64 14.10
C ALA A 171 19.39 -5.33 13.35
N GLY A 172 18.36 -5.76 14.07
CA GLY A 172 17.23 -6.47 13.48
C GLY A 172 15.91 -6.23 14.18
N ALA A 173 14.84 -6.22 13.39
CA ALA A 173 13.48 -6.14 13.91
C ALA A 173 13.08 -7.47 14.55
N ILE A 174 12.39 -7.40 15.69
CA ILE A 174 11.81 -8.56 16.37
C ILE A 174 10.33 -8.33 16.70
N ARG A 175 9.59 -9.43 16.83
CA ARG A 175 8.21 -9.45 17.33
C ARG A 175 8.03 -10.54 18.39
N PRO A 176 7.09 -10.36 19.34
CA PRO A 176 6.70 -11.44 20.24
C PRO A 176 6.10 -12.61 19.45
N LEU A 177 6.34 -13.83 19.93
CA LEU A 177 5.70 -15.02 19.39
C LEU A 177 4.22 -15.05 19.81
N VAL A 178 3.33 -15.26 18.85
CA VAL A 178 1.89 -15.44 19.11
C VAL A 178 1.63 -16.88 19.52
N SER A 179 2.07 -17.84 18.70
CA SER A 179 1.92 -19.27 18.96
C SER A 179 3.06 -19.82 19.83
N THR A 180 2.77 -20.89 20.57
CA THR A 180 3.79 -21.74 21.20
C THR A 180 4.67 -22.37 20.13
N VAL A 181 5.98 -22.40 20.35
CA VAL A 181 6.94 -23.07 19.46
C VAL A 181 7.33 -24.40 20.09
N ILE A 182 7.21 -25.47 19.31
CA ILE A 182 7.53 -26.84 19.72
C ILE A 182 8.60 -27.41 18.79
N ALA A 183 9.45 -28.27 19.34
CA ALA A 183 10.28 -29.18 18.58
C ALA A 183 9.53 -30.50 18.33
N THR A 184 9.81 -31.13 17.20
CA THR A 184 9.21 -32.42 16.82
C THR A 184 10.27 -33.49 16.68
N THR A 185 9.95 -34.73 17.04
CA THR A 185 10.80 -35.89 16.72
C THR A 185 10.75 -36.20 15.22
N ALA A 186 11.67 -37.05 14.75
CA ALA A 186 11.69 -37.47 13.33
C ALA A 186 10.43 -38.25 12.92
N GLU A 187 9.76 -38.91 13.88
CA GLU A 187 8.52 -39.67 13.69
C GLU A 187 7.26 -38.79 13.75
N GLY A 188 7.40 -37.48 13.95
CA GLY A 188 6.29 -36.52 13.95
C GLY A 188 5.59 -36.35 15.30
N TYR A 189 6.19 -36.78 16.41
CA TYR A 189 5.67 -36.55 17.75
C TYR A 189 6.19 -35.24 18.36
N LEU A 190 5.49 -34.74 19.38
CA LEU A 190 5.99 -33.65 20.22
C LEU A 190 7.24 -34.11 20.97
N ASP A 191 8.34 -33.38 20.83
CA ASP A 191 9.54 -33.56 21.64
C ASP A 191 9.47 -32.66 22.89
N HIS A 192 9.57 -31.35 22.70
CA HIS A 192 9.45 -30.38 23.79
C HIS A 192 8.91 -29.02 23.30
N SER A 193 8.48 -28.18 24.25
CA SER A 193 8.06 -26.79 23.98
C SER A 193 9.12 -25.80 24.43
N LEU A 194 9.35 -24.76 23.64
CA LEU A 194 10.22 -23.65 24.02
C LEU A 194 9.50 -22.71 25.00
N GLU A 195 10.26 -22.10 25.92
CA GLU A 195 9.76 -21.08 26.83
C GLU A 195 9.51 -19.75 26.08
N ARG A 196 8.27 -19.57 25.60
CA ARG A 196 7.88 -18.48 24.68
C ARG A 196 8.39 -17.08 25.07
N ALA A 197 8.46 -16.76 26.36
CA ALA A 197 8.92 -15.45 26.86
C ALA A 197 10.39 -15.14 26.51
N ARG A 198 11.24 -16.17 26.34
CA ARG A 198 12.66 -16.04 26.00
C ARG A 198 12.94 -15.92 24.50
N TYR A 199 11.95 -16.21 23.66
CA TYR A 199 12.12 -16.24 22.20
C TYR A 199 11.32 -15.13 21.53
N ARG A 200 11.76 -14.77 20.32
CA ARG A 200 11.14 -13.75 19.48
C ARG A 200 11.12 -14.24 18.04
N ALA A 201 10.13 -13.78 17.27
CA ALA A 201 10.17 -13.90 15.82
C ALA A 201 11.13 -12.84 15.28
N SER A 202 12.14 -13.27 14.53
CA SER A 202 13.00 -12.35 13.77
C SER A 202 12.25 -11.88 12.53
N GLU A 203 12.22 -10.57 12.32
CA GLU A 203 11.53 -9.93 11.22
C GLU A 203 12.48 -9.05 10.41
N MET A 204 11.98 -8.53 9.30
CA MET A 204 12.66 -7.51 8.50
C MET A 204 12.00 -6.15 8.77
N PRO A 205 12.71 -5.02 8.61
CA PRO A 205 14.07 -4.87 8.10
C PRO A 205 15.18 -5.30 9.10
N GLN A 206 16.33 -5.64 8.55
CA GLN A 206 17.58 -5.84 9.29
C GLN A 206 18.66 -4.91 8.73
N GLY A 207 19.46 -4.30 9.59
CA GLY A 207 20.52 -3.38 9.20
C GLY A 207 21.89 -3.91 9.59
N PHE A 208 22.88 -3.66 8.75
CA PHE A 208 24.27 -4.06 8.99
C PHE A 208 25.21 -2.97 8.52
N THR A 209 26.34 -2.79 9.19
CA THR A 209 27.46 -2.11 8.53
C THR A 209 27.90 -2.94 7.32
N TYR A 210 28.21 -2.28 6.20
CA TYR A 210 28.55 -2.95 4.94
C TYR A 210 29.69 -3.95 5.12
N ASP A 211 30.75 -3.57 5.85
CA ASP A 211 31.93 -4.40 6.04
C ASP A 211 31.63 -5.67 6.86
N VAL A 212 30.75 -5.59 7.86
CA VAL A 212 30.34 -6.76 8.67
C VAL A 212 29.59 -7.75 7.81
N ILE A 213 28.55 -7.32 7.10
CA ILE A 213 27.71 -8.25 6.34
C ILE A 213 28.46 -8.84 5.14
N CYS A 214 29.30 -8.06 4.45
CA CYS A 214 30.13 -8.56 3.36
C CYS A 214 31.09 -9.65 3.85
N ARG A 215 31.82 -9.37 4.94
CA ARG A 215 32.76 -10.33 5.54
C ARG A 215 32.06 -11.58 6.06
N ALA A 216 30.87 -11.44 6.64
CA ALA A 216 30.08 -12.58 7.09
C ALA A 216 29.73 -13.51 5.93
N TYR A 217 29.30 -12.96 4.79
CA TYR A 217 29.02 -13.76 3.60
C TYR A 217 30.28 -14.33 2.92
N GLU A 218 31.39 -13.60 2.89
CA GLU A 218 32.66 -14.10 2.35
C GLU A 218 33.22 -15.30 3.12
N ARG A 219 32.90 -15.40 4.42
CA ARG A 219 33.33 -16.50 5.30
C ARG A 219 32.26 -17.58 5.49
N CYS A 220 31.06 -17.34 4.98
CA CYS A 220 29.91 -18.21 5.17
C CYS A 220 30.20 -19.60 4.59
N SER A 221 29.92 -20.65 5.35
CA SER A 221 30.04 -22.03 4.87
C SER A 221 29.01 -22.32 3.78
N GLU A 222 29.29 -23.30 2.93
CA GLU A 222 28.31 -23.75 1.92
C GLU A 222 27.01 -24.28 2.56
N SER A 223 27.11 -24.93 3.73
CA SER A 223 25.93 -25.39 4.49
C SER A 223 25.05 -24.22 4.93
N ASP A 224 25.64 -23.14 5.44
CA ASP A 224 24.87 -21.97 5.87
C ASP A 224 24.33 -21.16 4.68
N PHE A 225 25.03 -21.17 3.53
CA PHE A 225 24.46 -20.64 2.29
C PHE A 225 23.22 -21.41 1.85
N GLU A 226 23.20 -22.73 2.04
CA GLU A 226 22.13 -23.60 1.56
C GLU A 226 20.91 -23.59 2.50
N PHE A 227 21.14 -23.75 3.80
CA PHE A 227 20.08 -23.98 4.79
C PHE A 227 19.83 -22.81 5.75
N GLY A 228 20.74 -21.84 5.79
CA GLY A 228 20.61 -20.66 6.65
C GLY A 228 19.36 -19.84 6.29
N THR A 229 18.76 -19.22 7.30
CA THR A 229 17.59 -18.35 7.13
C THR A 229 17.80 -16.93 7.67
N GLU A 230 18.84 -16.71 8.48
CA GLU A 230 18.99 -15.54 9.34
C GLU A 230 20.34 -14.84 9.15
N CYS A 231 20.33 -13.59 8.68
CA CYS A 231 21.53 -12.80 8.39
C CYS A 231 22.24 -12.34 9.68
N LEU A 232 21.47 -12.05 10.74
CA LEU A 232 22.01 -11.66 12.04
C LEU A 232 22.87 -12.80 12.63
N HIS A 233 22.46 -14.05 12.38
CA HIS A 233 23.21 -15.22 12.80
C HIS A 233 24.56 -15.34 12.07
N LEU A 234 24.59 -15.08 10.75
CA LEU A 234 25.84 -15.05 10.00
C LEU A 234 26.80 -13.97 10.53
N ALA A 235 26.29 -12.77 10.84
CA ALA A 235 27.10 -11.69 11.42
C ALA A 235 27.69 -12.08 12.78
N LEU A 236 26.92 -12.78 13.62
CA LEU A 236 27.40 -13.29 14.91
C LEU A 236 28.47 -14.38 14.72
N GLN A 237 28.17 -15.41 13.92
CA GLN A 237 29.00 -16.60 13.77
C GLN A 237 30.34 -16.31 13.07
N TYR A 238 30.32 -15.51 12.01
CA TYR A 238 31.50 -15.32 11.15
C TYR A 238 32.29 -14.02 11.43
N CYS A 239 31.67 -13.08 12.15
CA CYS A 239 32.27 -11.79 12.50
C CYS A 239 32.23 -11.46 13.99
N GLY A 240 31.65 -12.31 14.85
CA GLY A 240 31.51 -12.03 16.29
C GLY A 240 30.63 -10.82 16.59
N THR A 241 29.82 -10.36 15.64
CA THR A 241 29.02 -9.14 15.77
C THR A 241 27.65 -9.48 16.36
N ASN A 242 27.43 -9.07 17.61
CA ASN A 242 26.15 -9.28 18.28
C ASN A 242 25.14 -8.20 17.86
N ALA A 243 24.02 -8.62 17.27
CA ALA A 243 23.04 -7.71 16.72
C ALA A 243 22.16 -7.06 17.81
N LYS A 244 21.89 -5.76 17.67
CA LYS A 244 20.87 -5.09 18.46
C LYS A 244 19.47 -5.47 17.99
N LEU A 245 18.67 -6.05 18.87
CA LEU A 245 17.27 -6.39 18.58
C LEU A 245 16.35 -5.21 18.92
N ILE A 246 15.43 -4.87 18.01
CA ILE A 246 14.50 -3.74 18.13
C ILE A 246 13.07 -4.25 17.97
N GLU A 247 12.20 -3.94 18.94
CA GLU A 247 10.78 -4.28 18.87
C GLU A 247 10.10 -3.56 17.69
N GLY A 248 9.56 -4.34 16.76
CA GLY A 248 8.91 -3.85 15.55
C GLY A 248 7.40 -3.69 15.68
N PRO A 249 6.77 -2.85 14.84
CA PRO A 249 5.31 -2.76 14.76
C PRO A 249 4.69 -4.04 14.18
N PRO A 250 3.38 -4.29 14.41
CA PRO A 250 2.71 -5.45 13.85
C PRO A 250 2.74 -5.47 12.32
N THR A 251 2.80 -4.31 11.65
CA THR A 251 2.80 -4.14 10.19
C THR A 251 3.92 -4.87 9.45
N LEU A 252 4.96 -5.30 10.15
CA LEU A 252 6.13 -5.93 9.53
C LEU A 252 5.88 -7.33 8.96
N TRP A 253 4.71 -7.96 9.14
CA TRP A 253 4.48 -9.36 8.73
C TRP A 253 4.79 -9.62 7.25
N LYS A 254 5.19 -10.86 6.98
CA LYS A 254 5.51 -11.32 5.63
C LYS A 254 4.26 -11.78 4.90
N VAL A 255 3.99 -11.22 3.72
CA VAL A 255 2.99 -11.81 2.82
C VAL A 255 3.49 -13.17 2.35
N THR A 256 2.83 -14.24 2.81
CA THR A 256 3.27 -15.62 2.65
C THR A 256 2.22 -16.50 1.99
N TYR A 257 0.95 -16.28 2.32
CA TYR A 257 -0.21 -17.06 1.88
C TYR A 257 -1.22 -16.17 1.13
N LYS A 258 -2.20 -16.80 0.46
CA LYS A 258 -3.29 -16.07 -0.25
C LYS A 258 -4.08 -15.14 0.68
N ARG A 259 -4.36 -15.57 1.92
CA ARG A 259 -5.03 -14.72 2.92
C ARG A 259 -4.25 -13.45 3.25
N ASP A 260 -2.91 -13.50 3.18
CA ASP A 260 -2.07 -12.35 3.44
C ASP A 260 -2.10 -11.34 2.28
N LEU A 261 -2.30 -11.82 1.04
CA LEU A 261 -2.53 -10.95 -0.12
C LEU A 261 -3.84 -10.17 0.02
N ALA A 262 -4.92 -10.85 0.44
CA ALA A 262 -6.20 -10.19 0.70
C ALA A 262 -6.10 -9.15 1.83
N ALA A 263 -5.40 -9.49 2.93
CA ALA A 263 -5.13 -8.54 4.00
C ALA A 263 -4.33 -7.32 3.51
N ALA A 264 -3.27 -7.54 2.73
CA ALA A 264 -2.45 -6.47 2.18
C ALA A 264 -3.24 -5.55 1.23
N GLU A 265 -4.07 -6.11 0.34
CA GLU A 265 -4.94 -5.33 -0.53
C GLU A 265 -5.92 -4.47 0.29
N SER A 266 -6.54 -5.04 1.31
CA SER A 266 -7.50 -4.33 2.16
C SER A 266 -6.85 -3.15 2.90
N ILE A 267 -5.67 -3.34 3.48
CA ILE A 267 -4.94 -2.27 4.17
C ILE A 267 -4.61 -1.12 3.22
N ILE A 268 -4.23 -1.46 1.99
CA ILE A 268 -3.87 -0.46 0.97
C ILE A 268 -5.11 0.31 0.54
N LYS A 269 -6.24 -0.38 0.28
CA LYS A 269 -7.52 0.28 0.00
C LYS A 269 -7.93 1.20 1.13
N GLU A 270 -7.90 0.72 2.38
CA GLU A 270 -8.25 1.52 3.56
C GLU A 270 -7.40 2.79 3.64
N THR A 271 -6.07 2.66 3.49
CA THR A 271 -5.14 3.80 3.51
C THR A 271 -5.47 4.83 2.44
N LEU A 272 -5.78 4.38 1.22
CA LEU A 272 -6.14 5.28 0.11
C LEU A 272 -7.49 5.97 0.32
N SER A 273 -8.36 5.42 1.16
CA SER A 273 -9.76 5.85 1.31
C SER A 273 -10.00 6.84 2.45
N ARG A 274 -8.97 7.16 3.24
CA ARG A 274 -9.09 8.08 4.40
C ARG A 274 -9.38 9.53 4.04
N SER A 275 -9.13 9.96 2.80
CA SER A 275 -9.36 11.35 2.39
C SER A 275 -9.92 11.46 0.97
N ALA A 276 -10.73 12.49 0.73
CA ALA A 276 -11.27 12.83 -0.58
C ALA A 276 -11.29 14.35 -0.79
N CYS A 277 -11.43 14.78 -2.04
CA CYS A 277 -11.50 16.19 -2.41
C CYS A 277 -12.78 16.46 -3.20
N ALA A 278 -13.69 17.26 -2.67
CA ALA A 278 -14.88 17.74 -3.37
C ALA A 278 -14.58 19.00 -4.19
N ILE A 279 -14.97 18.99 -5.47
CA ILE A 279 -14.77 20.08 -6.43
C ILE A 279 -16.15 20.64 -6.80
N THR A 280 -16.37 21.92 -6.53
CA THR A 280 -17.72 22.54 -6.58
C THR A 280 -17.99 23.41 -7.80
N GLY A 281 -16.96 23.71 -8.61
CA GLY A 281 -17.08 24.55 -9.80
C GLY A 281 -17.49 25.99 -9.53
N GLY A 282 -17.31 26.48 -8.29
CA GLY A 282 -17.75 27.82 -7.88
C GLY A 282 -19.27 27.99 -7.71
N SER A 283 -20.04 26.90 -7.81
CA SER A 283 -21.50 26.94 -7.59
C SER A 283 -21.83 27.00 -6.11
N ALA A 284 -22.63 28.00 -5.71
CA ALA A 284 -23.12 28.12 -4.33
C ALA A 284 -23.93 26.89 -3.89
N GLN A 285 -24.71 26.30 -4.80
CA GLN A 285 -25.49 25.09 -4.51
C GLN A 285 -24.58 23.86 -4.31
N ALA A 286 -23.52 23.74 -5.13
CA ALA A 286 -22.54 22.68 -4.97
C ALA A 286 -21.74 22.84 -3.67
N ALA A 287 -21.42 24.08 -3.27
CA ALA A 287 -20.75 24.36 -2.01
C ALA A 287 -21.60 23.97 -0.79
N VAL A 288 -22.90 24.27 -0.80
CA VAL A 288 -23.83 23.84 0.27
C VAL A 288 -23.89 22.32 0.37
N LEU A 289 -23.96 21.62 -0.77
CA LEU A 289 -23.93 20.15 -0.78
C LEU A 289 -22.59 19.61 -0.27
N ALA A 290 -21.47 20.21 -0.66
CA ALA A 290 -20.14 19.79 -0.23
C ALA A 290 -19.93 19.98 1.29
N ASP A 291 -20.47 21.05 1.91
CA ASP A 291 -20.44 21.23 3.37
C ASP A 291 -21.26 20.14 4.09
N ALA A 292 -22.44 19.81 3.57
CA ALA A 292 -23.28 18.74 4.11
C ALA A 292 -22.57 17.37 4.01
N LEU A 293 -21.90 17.11 2.87
CA LEU A 293 -21.09 15.91 2.66
C LEU A 293 -19.89 15.85 3.58
N GLN A 294 -19.21 16.97 3.83
CA GLN A 294 -18.04 16.99 4.69
C GLN A 294 -18.38 16.48 6.10
N LYS A 295 -19.54 16.88 6.64
CA LYS A 295 -20.03 16.40 7.94
C LYS A 295 -20.36 14.90 7.93
N THR A 296 -21.08 14.43 6.90
CA THR A 296 -21.50 13.02 6.81
C THR A 296 -20.33 12.08 6.50
N MET A 297 -19.41 12.47 5.62
CA MET A 297 -18.21 11.70 5.31
C MET A 297 -17.24 11.64 6.50
N GLY A 298 -17.14 12.71 7.30
CA GLY A 298 -16.38 12.69 8.55
C GLY A 298 -16.89 11.65 9.55
N ALA A 299 -18.19 11.41 9.61
CA ALA A 299 -18.79 10.34 10.42
C ALA A 299 -18.51 8.91 9.86
N LEU A 300 -18.03 8.81 8.62
CA LEU A 300 -17.61 7.57 7.96
C LEU A 300 -16.08 7.41 7.93
N ASP A 301 -15.34 8.18 8.75
CA ASP A 301 -13.88 8.21 8.81
C ASP A 301 -13.20 8.59 7.48
N VAL A 302 -13.85 9.45 6.68
CA VAL A 302 -13.27 10.02 5.46
C VAL A 302 -13.16 11.55 5.58
N GLU A 303 -11.92 12.04 5.61
CA GLU A 303 -11.64 13.48 5.58
C GLU A 303 -11.99 14.05 4.20
N LEU A 304 -12.81 15.11 4.15
CA LEU A 304 -13.21 15.74 2.90
C LEU A 304 -12.70 17.19 2.84
N ASP A 305 -11.79 17.45 1.89
CA ASP A 305 -11.42 18.81 1.49
C ASP A 305 -12.42 19.35 0.48
N VAL A 306 -12.81 20.62 0.59
CA VAL A 306 -13.73 21.27 -0.36
C VAL A 306 -13.00 22.40 -1.09
N ILE A 307 -12.98 22.33 -2.43
CA ILE A 307 -12.33 23.32 -3.30
C ILE A 307 -13.28 23.81 -4.41
N PRO A 308 -13.11 25.06 -4.87
CA PRO A 308 -13.91 25.59 -5.98
C PRO A 308 -13.48 25.00 -7.33
N ASP A 309 -12.18 24.80 -7.53
CA ASP A 309 -11.56 24.28 -8.75
C ASP A 309 -10.20 23.65 -8.42
N MET A 310 -9.54 23.04 -9.41
CA MET A 310 -8.20 22.46 -9.28
C MET A 310 -7.09 23.35 -9.85
N MET A 311 -7.30 24.67 -9.87
CA MET A 311 -6.37 25.64 -10.44
C MET A 311 -5.59 26.39 -9.34
N GLY A 312 -4.51 27.07 -9.73
CA GLY A 312 -3.68 27.86 -8.80
C GLY A 312 -3.18 27.02 -7.62
N ASP A 313 -3.37 27.53 -6.40
CA ASP A 313 -2.95 26.85 -5.17
C ASP A 313 -3.67 25.50 -4.94
N ASN A 314 -4.86 25.31 -5.52
CA ASN A 314 -5.62 24.07 -5.40
C ASN A 314 -5.03 22.93 -6.23
N ALA A 315 -4.14 23.22 -7.20
CA ALA A 315 -3.45 22.18 -7.96
C ALA A 315 -2.64 21.22 -7.07
N ARG A 316 -2.30 21.63 -5.83
CA ARG A 316 -1.65 20.76 -4.83
C ARG A 316 -2.46 19.49 -4.51
N TYR A 317 -3.79 19.53 -4.65
CA TYR A 317 -4.66 18.39 -4.36
C TYR A 317 -4.51 17.27 -5.41
N LEU A 318 -4.16 17.61 -6.66
CA LEU A 318 -3.81 16.63 -7.70
C LEU A 318 -2.60 15.76 -7.30
N LEU A 319 -1.70 16.31 -6.47
CA LEU A 319 -0.48 15.64 -6.02
C LEU A 319 -0.64 14.91 -4.69
N LYS A 320 -1.72 15.17 -3.95
CA LYS A 320 -1.95 14.62 -2.59
C LYS A 320 -3.11 13.63 -2.51
N GLY A 321 -4.20 13.87 -3.22
CA GLY A 321 -5.41 13.04 -3.17
C GLY A 321 -5.39 11.81 -4.07
N TRP A 322 -6.25 10.84 -3.77
CA TRP A 322 -6.56 9.68 -4.62
C TRP A 322 -8.04 9.57 -4.97
N ASN A 323 -8.87 10.42 -4.36
CA ASN A 323 -10.32 10.38 -4.44
C ASN A 323 -10.83 11.79 -4.68
N PHE A 324 -11.61 11.97 -5.73
CA PHE A 324 -12.16 13.26 -6.15
C PHE A 324 -13.67 13.13 -6.32
N ILE A 325 -14.41 14.10 -5.80
CA ILE A 325 -15.86 14.17 -5.91
C ILE A 325 -16.19 15.42 -6.73
N GLN A 326 -16.51 15.24 -8.01
CA GLN A 326 -16.90 16.35 -8.87
C GLN A 326 -18.39 16.61 -8.71
N VAL A 327 -18.77 17.74 -8.10
CA VAL A 327 -20.17 18.11 -7.91
C VAL A 327 -20.59 19.07 -9.01
N SER A 328 -21.56 18.66 -9.82
CA SER A 328 -22.07 19.48 -10.93
C SER A 328 -23.58 19.70 -10.82
N VAL A 329 -24.00 20.95 -11.07
CA VAL A 329 -25.39 21.39 -10.98
C VAL A 329 -25.89 21.75 -12.40
N SER A 330 -26.94 21.09 -12.89
CA SER A 330 -27.57 21.30 -14.22
C SER A 330 -26.76 20.85 -15.47
N ARG A 331 -27.40 20.88 -16.67
CA ARG A 331 -27.06 20.18 -17.95
C ARG A 331 -25.67 20.39 -18.60
N ARG A 332 -24.69 21.05 -17.96
CA ARG A 332 -23.32 21.23 -18.51
C ARG A 332 -22.24 20.37 -17.81
N CYS A 333 -22.65 19.24 -17.24
CA CYS A 333 -21.86 18.43 -16.29
C CYS A 333 -20.58 17.75 -16.80
N LEU A 334 -20.63 17.04 -17.92
CA LEU A 334 -19.55 16.11 -18.29
C LEU A 334 -18.25 16.82 -18.72
N SER A 335 -18.33 18.09 -19.08
CA SER A 335 -17.16 18.88 -19.46
C SER A 335 -16.21 19.14 -18.28
N GLU A 336 -16.76 19.40 -17.09
CA GLU A 336 -15.99 19.57 -15.85
C GLU A 336 -15.31 18.27 -15.44
N VAL A 337 -16.07 17.16 -15.49
CA VAL A 337 -15.54 15.81 -15.21
C VAL A 337 -14.42 15.48 -16.19
N ARG A 338 -14.59 15.78 -17.47
CA ARG A 338 -13.55 15.57 -18.50
C ARG A 338 -12.29 16.39 -18.19
N ALA A 339 -12.43 17.65 -17.81
CA ALA A 339 -11.30 18.49 -17.41
C ALA A 339 -10.57 17.91 -16.19
N THR A 340 -11.31 17.43 -15.20
CA THR A 340 -10.77 16.75 -14.01
C THR A 340 -9.99 15.50 -14.38
N VAL A 341 -10.55 14.63 -15.22
CA VAL A 341 -9.87 13.42 -15.72
C VAL A 341 -8.60 13.80 -16.48
N SER A 342 -8.67 14.76 -17.41
CA SER A 342 -7.50 15.20 -18.18
C SER A 342 -6.40 15.81 -17.30
N ALA A 343 -6.74 16.54 -16.24
CA ALA A 343 -5.77 17.06 -15.28
C ALA A 343 -5.07 15.94 -14.49
N LEU A 344 -5.83 14.91 -14.07
CA LEU A 344 -5.29 13.74 -13.38
C LEU A 344 -4.38 12.89 -14.28
N GLU A 345 -4.73 12.77 -15.56
CA GLU A 345 -3.89 12.12 -16.58
C GLU A 345 -2.59 12.89 -16.80
N ALA A 346 -2.67 14.21 -16.97
CA ALA A 346 -1.49 15.07 -17.15
C ALA A 346 -0.55 15.04 -15.94
N ALA A 347 -1.09 14.94 -14.72
CA ALA A 347 -0.31 14.78 -13.50
C ALA A 347 0.29 13.37 -13.31
N ASN A 348 -0.03 12.42 -14.21
CA ASN A 348 0.32 10.99 -14.11
C ASN A 348 -0.03 10.40 -12.73
N ARG A 349 -1.13 10.88 -12.13
CA ARG A 349 -1.45 10.58 -10.73
C ARG A 349 -1.76 9.10 -10.55
N ALA A 350 -2.47 8.52 -11.51
CA ALA A 350 -2.94 7.13 -11.47
C ALA A 350 -1.86 6.06 -11.75
N LEU A 351 -0.58 6.46 -11.86
CA LEU A 351 0.55 5.56 -12.11
C LEU A 351 0.67 4.46 -11.04
N LEU A 352 0.58 4.86 -9.76
CA LEU A 352 0.90 3.98 -8.63
C LEU A 352 -0.33 3.36 -7.98
N TYR A 353 -1.48 4.02 -8.09
CA TYR A 353 -2.75 3.56 -7.54
C TYR A 353 -3.91 4.04 -8.40
N PRO A 354 -5.03 3.30 -8.45
CA PRO A 354 -6.23 3.77 -9.13
C PRO A 354 -6.77 5.04 -8.47
N VAL A 355 -6.99 6.08 -9.28
CA VAL A 355 -7.64 7.31 -8.83
C VAL A 355 -9.14 7.14 -8.96
N VAL A 356 -9.88 7.43 -7.90
CA VAL A 356 -11.34 7.41 -7.93
C VAL A 356 -11.86 8.80 -8.22
N VAL A 357 -12.75 8.91 -9.20
CA VAL A 357 -13.53 10.12 -9.48
C VAL A 357 -15.00 9.76 -9.36
N VAL A 358 -15.70 10.39 -8.44
CA VAL A 358 -17.16 10.27 -8.30
C VAL A 358 -17.78 11.55 -8.83
N TRP A 359 -18.47 11.46 -9.96
CA TRP A 359 -19.26 12.56 -10.48
C TRP A 359 -20.62 12.55 -9.80
N VAL A 360 -20.91 13.59 -9.03
CA VAL A 360 -22.20 13.83 -8.39
C VAL A 360 -23.00 14.80 -9.24
N HIS A 361 -24.13 14.33 -9.75
CA HIS A 361 -25.07 15.16 -10.50
C HIS A 361 -26.25 15.58 -9.61
N LEU A 362 -26.37 16.87 -9.34
CA LEU A 362 -27.51 17.43 -8.62
C LEU A 362 -28.61 17.87 -9.59
N ASN A 363 -29.76 17.19 -9.54
CA ASN A 363 -30.95 17.57 -10.28
C ASN A 363 -31.71 18.69 -9.55
N GLY A 364 -32.05 19.76 -10.28
CA GLY A 364 -32.98 20.80 -9.80
C GLY A 364 -34.44 20.33 -9.83
N SER A 365 -35.30 21.03 -9.08
CA SER A 365 -36.73 20.71 -8.94
C SER A 365 -37.61 21.06 -10.16
N ASP A 366 -37.08 21.71 -11.19
CA ASP A 366 -37.87 22.11 -12.37
C ASP A 366 -37.48 21.35 -13.65
N GLY A 367 -38.28 20.34 -14.00
CA GLY A 367 -38.32 19.72 -15.32
C GLY A 367 -38.75 18.25 -15.29
N PRO A 368 -39.59 17.79 -16.23
CA PRO A 368 -40.26 16.50 -16.11
C PRO A 368 -39.25 15.36 -16.08
N SER A 369 -39.58 14.35 -15.26
CA SER A 369 -39.02 13.00 -15.33
C SER A 369 -38.79 12.58 -16.77
N LEU A 370 -37.52 12.34 -17.13
CA LEU A 370 -37.05 11.40 -18.16
C LEU A 370 -38.09 11.06 -19.25
N GLY A 371 -38.49 12.08 -20.03
CA GLY A 371 -39.55 11.96 -21.02
C GLY A 371 -39.41 13.04 -22.08
N GLY A 372 -38.52 12.82 -23.05
CA GLY A 372 -38.40 13.69 -24.23
C GLY A 372 -36.96 13.89 -24.71
N GLY A 373 -36.46 12.96 -25.53
CA GLY A 373 -35.38 13.16 -26.50
C GLY A 373 -34.11 13.88 -26.03
N THR A 374 -33.30 13.24 -25.18
CA THR A 374 -31.84 13.47 -24.95
C THR A 374 -31.31 12.65 -23.78
N ALA A 375 -32.19 12.06 -22.96
CA ALA A 375 -31.85 11.28 -21.77
C ALA A 375 -30.96 10.03 -22.00
N THR A 376 -30.91 9.50 -23.22
CA THR A 376 -30.05 8.34 -23.56
C THR A 376 -28.61 8.74 -23.84
N ALA A 377 -28.31 10.03 -24.05
CA ALA A 377 -27.00 10.50 -24.47
C ALA A 377 -26.02 10.69 -23.30
N GLU A 378 -26.50 11.11 -22.12
CA GLU A 378 -25.62 11.35 -20.96
C GLU A 378 -25.09 10.07 -20.30
N PRO A 379 -25.90 9.01 -20.08
CA PRO A 379 -25.41 7.72 -19.59
C PRO A 379 -24.43 7.05 -20.56
N ALA A 380 -24.63 7.20 -21.87
CA ALA A 380 -23.68 6.71 -22.86
C ALA A 380 -22.37 7.51 -22.82
N ALA A 381 -22.45 8.85 -22.71
CA ALA A 381 -21.28 9.71 -22.69
C ALA A 381 -20.41 9.55 -21.43
N ILE A 382 -21.00 9.32 -20.25
CA ILE A 382 -20.23 8.97 -19.03
C ILE A 382 -19.56 7.60 -19.20
N MET A 383 -20.25 6.62 -19.77
CA MET A 383 -19.70 5.28 -19.99
C MET A 383 -18.48 5.31 -20.92
N ASP A 384 -18.54 6.09 -22.00
CA ASP A 384 -17.41 6.27 -22.93
C ASP A 384 -16.22 6.96 -22.25
N LEU A 385 -16.47 8.06 -21.53
CA LEU A 385 -15.43 8.77 -20.77
C LEU A 385 -14.80 7.87 -19.72
N ALA A 386 -15.62 7.14 -18.96
CA ALA A 386 -15.17 6.25 -17.90
C ALA A 386 -14.37 5.06 -18.44
N SER A 387 -14.78 4.51 -19.60
CA SER A 387 -14.05 3.43 -20.27
C SER A 387 -12.67 3.87 -20.75
N ALA A 388 -12.57 5.08 -21.33
CA ALA A 388 -11.28 5.66 -21.72
C ALA A 388 -10.39 5.94 -20.49
N ALA A 389 -10.95 6.54 -19.44
CA ALA A 389 -10.24 6.86 -18.20
C ALA A 389 -9.73 5.60 -17.47
N LYS A 390 -10.49 4.50 -17.52
CA LYS A 390 -10.11 3.20 -16.93
C LYS A 390 -8.83 2.63 -17.53
N LEU A 391 -8.58 2.84 -18.82
CA LEU A 391 -7.32 2.43 -19.47
C LEU A 391 -6.10 3.20 -18.91
N ARG A 392 -6.34 4.36 -18.30
CA ARG A 392 -5.36 5.19 -17.59
C ARG A 392 -5.42 5.01 -16.07
N ASN A 393 -6.07 3.95 -15.59
CA ASN A 393 -6.21 3.62 -14.17
C ASN A 393 -7.00 4.66 -13.35
N ILE A 394 -7.90 5.41 -14.02
CA ILE A 394 -8.85 6.33 -13.38
C ILE A 394 -10.23 5.68 -13.39
N LEU A 395 -10.82 5.53 -12.21
CA LEU A 395 -12.11 4.90 -11.98
C LEU A 395 -13.18 5.98 -11.84
N LEU A 396 -13.92 6.22 -12.91
CA LEU A 396 -15.00 7.21 -12.94
C LEU A 396 -16.34 6.53 -12.66
N TYR A 397 -17.05 7.03 -11.65
CA TYR A 397 -18.40 6.62 -11.25
C TYR A 397 -19.35 7.81 -11.30
N GLY A 398 -20.65 7.58 -11.49
CA GLY A 398 -21.69 8.59 -11.40
C GLY A 398 -22.62 8.34 -10.21
N VAL A 399 -23.04 9.40 -9.52
CA VAL A 399 -24.10 9.38 -8.51
C VAL A 399 -25.06 10.53 -8.77
N GLN A 400 -26.34 10.21 -8.95
CA GLN A 400 -27.41 11.16 -9.17
C GLN A 400 -28.12 11.45 -7.85
N LEU A 401 -28.27 12.73 -7.54
CA LEU A 401 -28.92 13.22 -6.33
C LEU A 401 -30.06 14.16 -6.73
N HIS A 402 -31.25 13.90 -6.20
CA HIS A 402 -32.41 14.78 -6.42
C HIS A 402 -32.50 15.76 -5.26
N ARG A 403 -32.59 17.06 -5.58
CA ARG A 403 -32.80 18.07 -4.57
C ARG A 403 -34.25 18.00 -4.07
N SER A 404 -34.43 17.78 -2.77
CA SER A 404 -35.74 17.87 -2.12
C SER A 404 -35.87 19.21 -1.38
N GLU A 405 -37.07 19.77 -1.38
CA GLU A 405 -37.42 20.94 -0.56
C GLU A 405 -37.70 20.55 0.90
N GLU A 406 -37.99 19.28 1.17
CA GLU A 406 -38.16 18.74 2.51
C GLU A 406 -36.78 18.45 3.14
N ALA A 407 -36.48 19.12 4.26
CA ALA A 407 -35.19 19.02 4.93
C ALA A 407 -34.82 17.58 5.30
N ASP A 408 -35.74 16.83 5.91
CA ASP A 408 -35.52 15.44 6.31
C ASP A 408 -35.21 14.52 5.12
N HIS A 409 -35.88 14.73 3.98
CA HIS A 409 -35.65 13.93 2.79
C HIS A 409 -34.30 14.28 2.16
N TRP A 410 -33.96 15.57 2.11
CA TRP A 410 -32.66 16.03 1.65
C TRP A 410 -31.51 15.45 2.49
N GLU A 411 -31.61 15.49 3.81
CA GLU A 411 -30.58 14.94 4.72
C GLU A 411 -30.38 13.43 4.49
N ARG A 412 -31.47 12.66 4.32
CA ARG A 412 -31.38 11.21 4.00
C ARG A 412 -30.71 10.96 2.66
N SER A 413 -31.04 11.74 1.63
CA SER A 413 -30.42 11.59 0.31
C SER A 413 -28.93 11.96 0.33
N VAL A 414 -28.53 12.98 1.10
CA VAL A 414 -27.12 13.33 1.28
C VAL A 414 -26.37 12.22 2.03
N LEU A 415 -26.94 11.67 3.10
CA LEU A 415 -26.35 10.54 3.82
C LEU A 415 -26.16 9.33 2.91
N ARG A 416 -27.19 8.94 2.17
CA ARG A 416 -27.11 7.84 1.22
C ARG A 416 -26.07 8.08 0.14
N MET A 417 -25.92 9.32 -0.33
CA MET A 417 -24.87 9.67 -1.28
C MET A 417 -23.47 9.54 -0.67
N ALA A 418 -23.28 9.98 0.58
CA ALA A 418 -22.03 9.83 1.31
C ALA A 418 -21.66 8.34 1.49
N GLU A 419 -22.62 7.49 1.85
CA GLU A 419 -22.43 6.04 1.97
C GLU A 419 -22.02 5.40 0.64
N ILE A 420 -22.75 5.68 -0.45
CA ILE A 420 -22.43 5.18 -1.80
C ILE A 420 -21.02 5.63 -2.20
N THR A 421 -20.72 6.92 -2.04
CA THR A 421 -19.42 7.50 -2.40
C THR A 421 -18.29 6.87 -1.60
N SER A 422 -18.47 6.68 -0.28
CA SER A 422 -17.50 6.02 0.59
C SER A 422 -17.24 4.58 0.16
N VAL A 423 -18.28 3.82 -0.21
CA VAL A 423 -18.13 2.45 -0.72
C VAL A 423 -17.39 2.42 -2.05
N LEU A 424 -17.72 3.30 -2.99
CA LEU A 424 -17.01 3.40 -4.28
C LEU A 424 -15.52 3.72 -4.09
N ILE A 425 -15.21 4.63 -3.16
CA ILE A 425 -13.85 5.00 -2.79
C ILE A 425 -13.11 3.83 -2.11
N ARG A 426 -13.77 3.09 -1.20
CA ARG A 426 -13.18 1.95 -0.49
C ARG A 426 -12.93 0.76 -1.39
N GLU A 427 -13.93 0.35 -2.16
CA GLU A 427 -13.84 -0.85 -2.99
C GLU A 427 -12.94 -0.66 -4.21
N ARG A 428 -12.95 0.56 -4.80
CA ARG A 428 -12.23 0.90 -6.04
C ARG A 428 -12.48 -0.13 -7.14
N SER A 429 -13.73 -0.60 -7.23
CA SER A 429 -14.07 -1.71 -8.11
C SER A 429 -14.15 -1.24 -9.56
N PRO A 430 -13.34 -1.82 -10.48
CA PRO A 430 -13.41 -1.49 -11.90
C PRO A 430 -14.70 -1.99 -12.58
N ALA A 431 -15.51 -2.80 -11.88
CA ALA A 431 -16.75 -3.38 -12.41
C ALA A 431 -17.91 -2.37 -12.46
N LEU A 432 -17.89 -1.34 -11.60
CA LEU A 432 -18.94 -0.31 -11.53
C LEU A 432 -18.58 0.96 -12.31
N VAL A 433 -17.44 0.98 -13.00
CA VAL A 433 -16.98 2.15 -13.76
C VAL A 433 -18.00 2.51 -14.84
N GLY A 434 -18.32 3.81 -14.94
CA GLY A 434 -19.30 4.36 -15.88
C GLY A 434 -20.76 4.21 -15.45
N GLN A 435 -21.04 3.52 -14.33
CA GLN A 435 -22.41 3.40 -13.81
C GLN A 435 -22.89 4.72 -13.20
N LEU A 436 -24.17 5.03 -13.39
CA LEU A 436 -24.86 6.15 -12.75
C LEU A 436 -25.78 5.59 -11.65
N LEU A 437 -25.34 5.69 -10.39
CA LEU A 437 -26.09 5.24 -9.22
C LEU A 437 -27.06 6.34 -8.77
N GLN A 438 -28.11 5.98 -8.01
CA GLN A 438 -29.08 6.94 -7.48
C GLN A 438 -29.03 6.94 -5.96
N ALA A 439 -28.85 8.13 -5.38
CA ALA A 439 -28.91 8.36 -3.94
C ALA A 439 -30.33 8.76 -3.50
#